data_AF-A0A3N5W3D7-F1
#
_entry.id   AF-A0A3N5W3D7-F1
#
_cell.length_a   1.000
_cell.length_b   1.000
_cell.length_c   1.000
_cell.angle_alpha   90.00
_cell.angle_beta   90.00
_cell.angle_gamma   90.00
#
_symmetry.space_group_name_H-M   'P 1'
#
loop_
_entity.id
_entity.type
_entity.pdbx_description
1 polymer ?
#
loop_
_entity_poly.entity_id
_entity_poly.type
_entity_poly.pdbx_seq_one_letter_code
_entity_poly.pdbx_strand_id
1 'polypeptide(L)'
;MNRFAIAVAFGLVALYLIPLSTKVAQPVEERGEVAESAPWVPAEPVTVQVLNGAGKAGLALDVTRFLRENRCDVVEMGNADHFKYETTRIIARTEDRAAAEYVRSVLGVGEVASDPDPELLL
;
A
#
# COMPACT_ATOMS: atom_id res chain seq x y z
N MET A 1 12.24 -16.44 2.09
CA MET A 1 10.95 -16.81 1.45
C MET A 1 10.37 -15.50 0.99
N ASN A 2 10.47 -15.22 -0.30
CA ASN A 2 10.28 -13.88 -0.86
C ASN A 2 8.81 -13.47 -0.70
N ARG A 3 8.56 -12.31 -0.09
CA ARG A 3 7.23 -11.82 0.27
C ARG A 3 6.82 -10.74 -0.75
N PHE A 4 5.80 -11.04 -1.55
CA PHE A 4 5.37 -10.21 -2.68
C PHE A 4 4.07 -9.45 -2.39
N ALA A 5 4.05 -8.16 -2.70
CA ALA A 5 2.82 -7.35 -2.72
C ALA A 5 2.73 -6.49 -4.00
N ILE A 6 1.53 -6.38 -4.58
CA ILE A 6 1.28 -5.45 -5.70
C ILE A 6 0.62 -4.20 -5.14
N ALA A 7 1.23 -3.04 -5.33
CA ALA A 7 0.65 -1.74 -4.99
C ALA A 7 0.14 -1.07 -6.28
N VAL A 8 -1.18 -0.95 -6.42
CA VAL A 8 -1.81 -0.13 -7.47
C VAL A 8 -1.97 1.27 -6.90
N ALA A 9 -1.09 2.18 -7.29
CA ALA A 9 -1.03 3.54 -6.78
C ALA A 9 -2.07 4.46 -7.44
N PHE A 10 -2.86 5.15 -6.62
CA PHE A 10 -3.61 6.34 -7.00
C PHE A 10 -2.80 7.61 -6.73
N GLY A 11 -2.98 8.65 -7.54
CA GLY A 11 -2.24 9.89 -7.44
C GLY A 11 -3.11 11.00 -6.88
N LEU A 12 -2.81 11.46 -5.68
CA LEU A 12 -3.06 12.84 -5.27
C LEU A 12 -1.98 13.32 -4.28
N VAL A 13 -1.31 14.40 -4.68
CA VAL A 13 -0.55 15.30 -3.82
C VAL A 13 -1.58 16.07 -3.01
N ALA A 14 -1.61 15.91 -1.68
CA ALA A 14 -2.05 16.93 -0.73
C ALA A 14 -1.97 16.40 0.72
N LEU A 15 -0.86 16.67 1.42
CA LEU A 15 -0.93 16.88 2.86
C LEU A 15 0.07 17.97 3.29
N TYR A 16 -0.23 19.20 2.91
CA TYR A 16 0.09 20.35 3.74
C TYR A 16 -1.20 21.15 3.87
N LEU A 17 -1.61 21.41 5.12
CA LEU A 17 -2.76 22.22 5.56
C LEU A 17 -4.13 21.51 5.66
N ILE A 18 -4.37 20.78 6.75
CA ILE A 18 -5.68 20.84 7.42
C ILE A 18 -5.44 21.13 8.90
N PRO A 19 -5.91 22.26 9.45
CA PRO A 19 -5.83 22.55 10.87
C PRO A 19 -6.78 21.68 11.71
N LEU A 20 -6.29 21.41 12.91
CA LEU A 20 -6.87 20.66 14.02
C LEU A 20 -8.31 21.09 14.37
N SER A 21 -9.18 20.09 14.61
CA SER A 21 -10.53 20.13 15.23
C SER A 21 -11.73 20.09 14.29
N THR A 22 -12.37 18.92 14.19
CA THR A 22 -13.79 18.74 14.57
C THR A 22 -14.06 17.25 14.77
N LYS A 23 -14.40 16.89 16.00
CA LYS A 23 -14.80 15.55 16.40
C LYS A 23 -16.27 15.36 16.00
N VAL A 24 -16.54 14.60 14.94
CA VAL A 24 -17.88 14.11 14.62
C VAL A 24 -17.91 12.63 14.97
N ALA A 25 -18.60 12.31 16.06
CA ALA A 25 -18.79 10.95 16.56
C ALA A 25 -19.69 10.17 15.59
N GLN A 26 -19.08 9.27 14.82
CA GLN A 26 -19.80 8.20 14.15
C GLN A 26 -19.79 6.97 15.08
N PRO A 27 -20.90 6.21 15.18
CA PRO A 27 -20.92 4.99 15.99
C PRO A 27 -20.04 3.96 15.28
N VAL A 28 -18.83 3.79 15.80
CA VAL A 28 -17.93 2.72 15.38
C VAL A 28 -18.50 1.45 15.99
N GLU A 29 -19.10 0.59 15.15
CA GLU A 29 -19.43 -0.77 15.56
C GLU A 29 -18.15 -1.44 16.09
N GLU A 30 -18.20 -1.85 17.36
CA GLU A 30 -17.10 -2.48 18.07
C GLU A 30 -16.72 -3.81 17.41
N ARG A 31 -15.79 -3.76 16.44
CA ARG A 31 -15.00 -4.92 16.04
C ARG A 31 -13.61 -4.78 16.65
N GLY A 32 -13.47 -5.37 17.83
CA GLY A 32 -12.21 -5.81 18.42
C GLY A 32 -11.10 -4.78 18.45
N GLU A 33 -10.88 -4.19 19.62
CA GLU A 33 -9.68 -3.43 19.96
C GLU A 33 -8.43 -4.30 19.74
N VAL A 34 -7.86 -4.23 18.53
CA VAL A 34 -6.55 -4.81 18.23
C VAL A 34 -5.57 -3.81 18.79
N ALA A 35 -4.97 -4.15 19.94
CA ALA A 35 -3.88 -3.40 20.54
C ALA A 35 -2.91 -2.98 19.43
N GLU A 36 -2.78 -1.66 19.23
CA GLU A 36 -1.91 -1.07 18.21
C GLU A 36 -0.46 -1.26 18.66
N SER A 37 0.01 -2.52 18.63
CA SER A 37 1.41 -2.86 18.72
C SER A 37 2.12 -2.15 17.57
N ALA A 38 3.26 -1.53 17.85
CA ALA A 38 4.06 -0.85 16.83
C ALA A 38 4.09 -1.66 15.52
N PRO A 39 3.90 -1.01 14.36
CA PRO A 39 3.77 -1.71 13.09
C PRO A 39 4.95 -2.68 12.92
N TRP A 40 4.62 -3.93 12.61
CA TRP A 40 5.61 -4.95 12.35
C TRP A 40 6.60 -4.44 11.28
N VAL A 41 7.89 -4.37 11.62
CA VAL A 41 8.94 -3.96 10.70
C VAL A 41 9.59 -5.20 10.11
N PRO A 42 9.66 -5.34 8.78
CA PRO A 42 10.25 -6.50 8.15
C PRO A 42 11.77 -6.53 8.34
N ALA A 43 12.33 -7.71 8.60
CA ALA A 43 13.78 -7.91 8.74
C ALA A 43 14.52 -7.73 7.40
N GLU A 44 13.91 -8.23 6.32
CA GLU A 44 14.36 -8.11 4.93
C GLU A 44 13.45 -7.13 4.16
N PRO A 45 13.92 -6.51 3.06
CA PRO A 45 13.06 -5.66 2.25
C PRO A 45 11.81 -6.39 1.75
N VAL A 46 10.67 -5.69 1.73
CA VAL A 46 9.42 -6.23 1.18
C VAL A 46 9.43 -6.06 -0.33
N THR A 47 9.27 -7.14 -1.08
CA THR A 47 9.25 -7.09 -2.55
C THR A 47 7.90 -6.57 -3.04
N VAL A 48 7.93 -5.55 -3.90
CA VAL A 48 6.73 -4.90 -4.41
C VAL A 48 6.76 -4.63 -5.92
N GLN A 49 5.60 -4.72 -6.55
CA GLN A 49 5.35 -4.19 -7.88
C GLN A 49 4.46 -2.94 -7.75
N VAL A 50 4.77 -1.88 -8.50
CA VAL A 50 4.04 -0.60 -8.44
C VAL A 50 3.34 -0.31 -9.77
N LEU A 51 2.00 -0.28 -9.77
CA LEU A 51 1.21 -0.02 -10.97
C LEU A 51 0.42 1.28 -10.84
N ASN A 52 0.55 2.19 -11.82
CA ASN A 52 -0.22 3.43 -11.85
C ASN A 52 -1.64 3.19 -12.36
N GLY A 53 -2.61 3.25 -11.45
CA GLY A 53 -4.04 3.15 -11.75
C GLY A 53 -4.76 4.50 -11.82
N ALA A 54 -4.05 5.61 -11.61
CA ALA A 54 -4.63 6.96 -11.50
C ALA A 54 -4.66 7.74 -12.83
N GLY A 55 -3.85 7.31 -13.81
CA GLY A 55 -3.60 8.08 -15.04
C GLY A 55 -2.73 9.32 -14.85
N LYS A 56 -2.13 9.52 -13.67
CA LYS A 56 -1.20 10.62 -13.41
C LYS A 56 0.20 10.25 -13.88
N ALA A 57 0.72 10.96 -14.87
CA ALA A 57 2.09 10.75 -15.34
C ALA A 57 3.12 10.91 -14.21
N GLY A 58 4.11 10.01 -14.17
CA GLY A 58 5.18 10.02 -13.16
C GLY A 58 4.83 9.40 -11.80
N LEU A 59 3.55 9.12 -11.52
CA LEU A 59 3.14 8.64 -10.20
C LEU A 59 3.82 7.32 -9.78
N ALA A 60 3.91 6.34 -10.67
CA ALA A 60 4.56 5.07 -10.35
C ALA A 60 6.04 5.27 -9.97
N LEU A 61 6.73 6.22 -10.60
CA LEU A 61 8.12 6.55 -10.28
C LEU A 61 8.23 7.21 -8.91
N ASP A 62 7.34 8.16 -8.60
CA ASP A 62 7.32 8.85 -7.32
C ASP A 62 7.07 7.86 -6.17
N VAL A 63 6.08 6.97 -6.32
CA VAL A 63 5.77 5.92 -5.34
C VAL A 63 6.91 4.91 -5.23
N THR A 64 7.56 4.55 -6.33
CA THR A 64 8.72 3.65 -6.33
C THR A 64 9.87 4.20 -5.49
N ARG A 65 10.18 5.50 -5.63
CA ARG A 65 11.24 6.16 -4.84
C ARG A 65 10.88 6.15 -3.36
N PHE A 66 9.65 6.55 -3.04
CA PHE A 66 9.15 6.57 -1.67
C PHE A 66 9.21 5.18 -1.01
N LEU A 67 8.76 4.13 -1.69
CA LEU A 67 8.78 2.76 -1.16
C LEU A 67 10.21 2.23 -0.95
N ARG A 68 11.14 2.54 -1.86
CA ARG A 68 12.56 2.15 -1.71
C ARG A 68 13.24 2.80 -0.51
N GLU A 69 12.89 4.05 -0.20
CA GLU A 69 13.36 4.73 1.01
C GLU A 69 12.80 4.11 2.30
N ASN A 70 11.71 3.33 2.21
CA ASN A 70 10.99 2.73 3.33
C ASN A 70 11.08 1.19 3.35
N ARG A 71 12.26 0.64 3.05
CA ARG A 71 12.56 -0.82 3.09
C ARG A 71 11.66 -1.70 2.21
N CYS A 72 11.17 -1.18 1.09
CA CYS A 72 10.56 -2.00 0.05
C CYS A 72 11.50 -2.12 -1.15
N ASP A 73 11.63 -3.32 -1.69
CA ASP A 73 12.33 -3.56 -2.94
C ASP A 73 11.33 -3.57 -4.10
N VAL A 74 11.34 -2.50 -4.89
CA VAL A 74 10.46 -2.37 -6.04
C VAL A 74 11.08 -3.08 -7.23
N VAL A 75 10.55 -4.26 -7.58
CA VAL A 75 11.06 -5.10 -8.68
C VAL A 75 10.53 -4.68 -10.04
N GLU A 76 9.35 -4.06 -10.08
CA GLU A 76 8.74 -3.57 -11.31
C GLU A 76 7.84 -2.36 -11.04
N MET A 77 7.83 -1.43 -12.01
CA MET A 77 6.92 -0.30 -12.01
C MET A 77 6.29 -0.12 -13.41
N GLY A 78 5.01 0.26 -13.46
CA GLY A 78 4.30 0.40 -14.72
C GLY A 78 2.94 1.06 -14.59
N ASN A 79 2.08 0.82 -15.58
CA ASN A 79 0.68 1.22 -15.56
C ASN A 79 -0.18 0.02 -15.16
N ALA A 80 -1.29 0.28 -14.47
CA ALA A 80 -2.31 -0.74 -14.26
C ALA A 80 -3.04 -1.06 -15.58
N ASP A 81 -3.90 -2.07 -15.56
CA ASP A 81 -4.77 -2.47 -16.66
C ASP A 81 -5.73 -1.35 -17.10
N HIS A 82 -6.07 -0.43 -16.20
CA HIS A 82 -6.82 0.78 -16.49
C HIS A 82 -6.51 1.93 -15.54
N PHE A 83 -6.93 3.15 -15.89
CA PHE A 83 -6.72 4.36 -15.09
C PHE A 83 -7.93 4.82 -14.25
N LYS A 84 -8.88 3.92 -13.99
CA LYS A 84 -10.12 4.21 -13.27
C LYS A 84 -10.12 3.75 -11.81
N TYR A 85 -8.95 3.48 -11.22
CA TYR A 85 -8.88 3.11 -9.82
C TYR A 85 -9.09 4.36 -8.96
N GLU A 86 -10.08 4.33 -8.08
CA GLU A 86 -10.40 5.45 -7.18
C GLU A 86 -9.63 5.38 -5.86
N THR A 87 -9.16 4.19 -5.48
CA THR A 87 -8.40 3.94 -4.26
C THR A 87 -7.12 3.17 -4.57
N THR A 88 -6.08 3.40 -3.75
CA THR A 88 -4.86 2.59 -3.80
C THR A 88 -5.19 1.17 -3.35
N ARG A 89 -4.87 0.16 -4.16
CA ARG A 89 -5.07 -1.25 -3.81
C ARG A 89 -3.73 -1.91 -3.52
N ILE A 90 -3.64 -2.64 -2.43
CA ILE A 90 -2.43 -3.34 -2.01
C ILE A 90 -2.76 -4.82 -1.93
N ILE A 91 -2.24 -5.60 -2.87
CA ILE A 91 -2.59 -7.01 -3.05
C ILE A 91 -1.47 -7.86 -2.48
N ALA A 92 -1.75 -8.63 -1.42
CA ALA A 92 -0.86 -9.66 -0.93
C ALA A 92 -0.89 -10.86 -1.89
N ARG A 93 0.26 -11.17 -2.51
CA ARG A 93 0.43 -12.33 -3.43
C ARG A 93 0.90 -13.59 -2.71
N THR A 94 1.12 -13.49 -1.40
CA THR A 94 1.41 -14.61 -0.51
C THR A 94 0.27 -14.80 0.49
N GLU A 95 0.17 -15.99 1.09
CA GLU A 95 -0.75 -16.27 2.20
C GLU A 95 -0.58 -15.29 3.38
N ASP A 96 0.66 -14.85 3.60
CA ASP A 96 0.97 -13.85 4.63
C ASP A 96 0.70 -12.42 4.12
N ARG A 97 -0.24 -11.74 4.77
CA ARG A 97 -0.61 -10.35 4.46
C ARG A 97 0.27 -9.32 5.16
N ALA A 98 1.18 -9.71 6.05
CA ALA A 98 1.99 -8.77 6.83
C ALA A 98 2.80 -7.81 5.94
N ALA A 99 3.31 -8.30 4.80
CA ALA A 99 3.98 -7.47 3.82
C ALA A 99 3.08 -6.38 3.23
N ALA A 100 1.84 -6.71 2.89
CA ALA A 100 0.88 -5.77 2.33
C ALA A 100 0.37 -4.77 3.39
N GLU A 101 0.18 -5.22 4.63
CA GLU A 101 -0.14 -4.35 5.78
C GLU A 101 1.01 -3.38 6.09
N TYR A 102 2.27 -3.84 6.01
CA TYR A 102 3.45 -2.97 6.12
C TYR A 102 3.44 -1.90 5.02
N VAL A 103 3.23 -2.28 3.76
CA VAL A 103 3.13 -1.34 2.64
C VAL A 103 1.98 -0.34 2.86
N ARG A 104 0.83 -0.76 3.38
CA ARG A 104 -0.27 0.15 3.76
C ARG A 104 0.18 1.14 4.82
N SER A 105 0.88 0.67 5.85
CA SER A 105 1.38 1.53 6.93
C SER A 105 2.39 2.57 6.43
N VAL A 106 3.26 2.18 5.48
CA VAL A 106 4.24 3.06 4.85
C VAL A 106 3.56 4.10 3.96
N LEU A 107 2.60 3.68 3.13
CA LEU A 107 1.85 4.58 2.24
C LEU A 107 0.85 5.47 3.00
N GLY A 108 0.39 5.05 4.18
CA GLY A 108 -0.64 5.72 4.97
C GLY A 108 -2.05 5.64 4.38
N VAL A 109 -2.21 4.97 3.23
CA VAL A 109 -3.47 4.86 2.47
C VAL A 109 -3.60 3.50 1.81
N GLY A 110 -4.81 3.20 1.36
CA GLY A 110 -5.10 2.07 0.50
C GLY A 110 -5.73 0.88 1.22
N GLU A 111 -6.31 0.01 0.43
CA GLU A 111 -7.02 -1.18 0.88
C GLU A 111 -6.17 -2.42 0.63
N VAL A 112 -6.04 -3.26 1.66
CA VAL A 112 -5.30 -4.51 1.53
C VAL A 112 -6.24 -5.63 1.10
N ALA A 113 -5.95 -6.28 -0.01
CA ALA A 113 -6.61 -7.47 -0.51
C ALA A 113 -5.64 -8.67 -0.48
N SER A 114 -6.19 -9.89 -0.40
CA SER A 114 -5.43 -11.12 -0.57
C SER A 114 -5.79 -11.71 -1.91
N ASP A 115 -4.79 -12.01 -2.71
CA ASP A 115 -4.95 -12.74 -3.96
C ASP A 115 -3.69 -13.58 -4.17
N PRO A 116 -3.50 -14.65 -3.36
CA PRO A 116 -2.30 -15.48 -3.42
C PRO A 116 -2.15 -16.09 -4.80
N ASP A 117 -1.01 -15.86 -5.43
CA ASP A 117 -0.71 -16.38 -6.75
C ASP A 117 0.74 -16.91 -6.76
N PRO A 118 0.93 -18.24 -6.76
CA PRO A 118 2.26 -18.83 -6.71
C PRO A 118 3.08 -18.60 -7.99
N GLU A 119 2.45 -18.21 -9.11
CA GLU A 119 3.16 -18.01 -10.39
C GLU A 119 3.80 -16.62 -10.51
N LEU A 120 3.43 -15.66 -9.66
CA LEU A 120 3.91 -14.27 -9.67
C LEU A 120 5.06 -13.99 -8.69
N LEU A 121 5.72 -15.03 -8.15
CA LEU A 121 6.78 -14.93 -7.13
C LEU A 121 8.20 -14.69 -7.71
N LEU A 122 8.31 -13.94 -8.81
CA LEU A 122 9.57 -13.74 -9.57
C LEU A 122 10.71 -13.12 -8.78
#